data_AF-A0A931CG17-F1
#
_entry.id   AF-A0A931CG17-F1
#
_cell.length_a   1.000
_cell.length_b   1.000
_cell.length_c   1.000
_cell.angle_alpha   90.00
_cell.angle_beta   90.00
_cell.angle_gamma   90.00
#
_symmetry.space_group_name_H-M   'P 1'
#
loop_
_entity.id
_entity.type
_entity.pdbx_description
1 polymer ?
#
loop_
_entity_poly.entity_id
_entity_poly.type
_entity_poly.pdbx_seq_one_letter_code
_entity_poly.pdbx_strand_id
1 'polypeptide(L)'
;MNDTPKPGRHRLHPRRLFRYRKRLLGVFVAALCVAPLALVNGNATAATALPPQPGNFRGYAFDACTAPSSDAMKAWLKSPYRAIGIYFGGVARGCTQANLTAAWVKEQISRGWRLIPIYVGPQATCTTVTKKHFIDNARAGAQGRATADDAVTQAKKLGLSPESVLVYDMEAYRSSDAACKAGVLAFMHAWTARLHDHGYFSGFYSSTGSGVADQVAVYNKAGYARPDYVDFARWDNKVTVADKAIPAAYWMPQRRMKQYGGPHKETWDGHTINIDSNYVDFARLPSAKLGDWTRNGWSDVLARTKSTGNLYTYPGNGTVVTEGARTKVAGGFSSANAIVRMDLNRDGMQDVITRTGSGAMYFHPGRSTGKAGSRTKIYSNMKHLREITAIGDFNRDGYPDMLASQTSNGNVYLYPGKKGAKFGTRKLLAKGNWNNRSEFTGAGDFNRDGYQDLVVKLNSTGDLYLYPGKSGGFKTRVKIGSGRGLRDVTGIGDFDRDGFTDLVAVHASTGYLMLLRGNGKIIATSVRISTGYKGRTPLF
;
A
#
# COMPACT_ATOMS: atom_id res chain seq x y z
N MET A 1 -21.89 -71.85 -8.14
CA MET A 1 -23.37 -71.99 -8.11
C MET A 1 -23.86 -71.59 -6.74
N ASN A 2 -24.68 -70.58 -6.50
CA ASN A 2 -25.20 -69.43 -7.26
C ASN A 2 -25.66 -68.45 -6.15
N ASP A 3 -25.10 -67.26 -6.13
CA ASP A 3 -25.74 -66.00 -6.53
C ASP A 3 -26.39 -65.21 -5.38
N THR A 4 -25.84 -64.02 -5.21
CA THR A 4 -26.39 -62.84 -4.52
C THR A 4 -27.73 -62.39 -5.14
N PRO A 5 -28.55 -61.57 -4.43
CA PRO A 5 -28.40 -60.12 -4.61
C PRO A 5 -28.60 -59.24 -3.35
N LYS A 6 -27.89 -58.10 -3.37
CA LYS A 6 -28.02 -56.84 -2.59
C LYS A 6 -29.20 -55.97 -3.11
N PRO A 7 -29.44 -54.71 -2.66
CA PRO A 7 -29.17 -54.01 -1.38
C PRO A 7 -30.35 -53.12 -0.88
N GLY A 8 -30.26 -52.52 0.33
CA GLY A 8 -31.13 -51.37 0.67
C GLY A 8 -31.10 -50.78 2.09
N ARG A 9 -30.18 -49.83 2.32
CA ARG A 9 -30.30 -48.56 3.10
C ARG A 9 -30.69 -48.49 4.61
N HIS A 10 -29.76 -47.81 5.32
CA HIS A 10 -29.91 -46.77 6.37
C HIS A 10 -30.32 -47.09 7.83
N ARG A 11 -29.28 -47.16 8.69
CA ARG A 11 -28.98 -46.42 9.94
C ARG A 11 -30.04 -45.43 10.47
N LEU A 12 -30.21 -45.13 11.76
CA LEU A 12 -29.70 -45.60 13.08
C LEU A 12 -30.41 -44.74 14.15
N HIS A 13 -30.80 -45.33 15.28
CA HIS A 13 -30.89 -44.78 16.65
C HIS A 13 -31.19 -45.99 17.58
N PRO A 14 -31.00 -45.99 18.93
CA PRO A 14 -30.70 -44.89 19.86
C PRO A 14 -29.69 -45.22 21.01
N ARG A 15 -29.42 -44.18 21.82
CA ARG A 15 -29.11 -44.10 23.29
C ARG A 15 -28.81 -45.37 24.11
N ARG A 16 -27.79 -45.28 24.99
CA ARG A 16 -27.77 -45.66 26.45
C ARG A 16 -26.36 -45.36 27.04
N LEU A 17 -26.23 -44.53 28.08
CA LEU A 17 -26.28 -44.79 29.54
C LEU A 17 -24.99 -45.42 30.15
N PHE A 18 -24.54 -44.73 31.21
CA PHE A 18 -23.37 -44.90 32.09
C PHE A 18 -23.04 -46.32 32.58
N ARG A 19 -21.73 -46.62 32.78
CA ARG A 19 -21.17 -47.14 34.04
C ARG A 19 -19.63 -47.13 34.08
N TYR A 20 -19.10 -46.81 35.27
CA TYR A 20 -17.70 -46.74 35.70
C TYR A 20 -17.03 -48.12 35.88
N ARG A 21 -15.71 -48.21 35.64
CA ARG A 21 -14.78 -49.11 36.38
C ARG A 21 -13.35 -48.52 36.50
N LYS A 22 -12.82 -48.61 37.73
CA LYS A 22 -11.41 -48.41 38.21
C LYS A 22 -10.45 -49.39 37.50
N ARG A 23 -9.10 -49.32 37.49
CA ARG A 23 -7.98 -48.75 38.30
C ARG A 23 -6.71 -49.04 37.45
N LEU A 24 -5.64 -48.24 37.41
CA LEU A 24 -4.42 -48.31 38.26
C LEU A 24 -3.33 -47.54 37.49
N LEU A 25 -2.51 -46.73 38.16
CA LEU A 25 -1.11 -46.53 37.76
C LEU A 25 -0.30 -46.08 38.98
N GLY A 26 0.86 -46.72 39.15
CA GLY A 26 1.73 -46.59 40.32
C GLY A 26 2.50 -45.27 40.39
N VAL A 27 2.96 -44.97 41.60
CA VAL A 27 3.79 -43.83 41.97
C VAL A 27 5.26 -44.26 41.99
N PHE A 28 6.14 -43.44 41.42
CA PHE A 28 7.54 -43.34 41.86
C PHE A 28 7.88 -41.86 42.03
N VAL A 29 8.44 -41.54 43.21
CA VAL A 29 8.87 -40.22 43.66
C VAL A 29 10.33 -40.01 43.28
N ALA A 30 10.67 -38.83 42.75
CA ALA A 30 12.04 -38.32 42.69
C ALA A 30 12.05 -36.83 43.07
N ALA A 31 13.10 -36.44 43.77
CA ALA A 31 13.21 -35.29 44.67
C ALA A 31 13.07 -33.90 44.00
N LEU A 32 12.42 -32.99 44.74
CA LEU A 32 12.31 -31.56 44.43
C LEU A 32 13.59 -30.81 44.87
N CYS A 33 14.44 -30.45 43.91
CA CYS A 33 15.34 -29.31 44.07
C CYS A 33 14.53 -28.03 43.82
N VAL A 34 14.28 -27.25 44.88
CA VAL A 34 13.67 -25.92 44.76
C VAL A 34 14.76 -24.93 44.34
N ALA A 35 14.89 -24.72 43.03
CA ALA A 35 15.50 -23.49 42.52
C ALA A 35 14.43 -22.39 42.51
N PRO A 36 14.72 -21.16 42.96
CA PRO A 36 13.76 -20.07 42.83
C PRO A 36 13.53 -19.83 41.34
N LEU A 37 12.30 -20.09 40.87
CA LEU A 37 11.84 -19.55 39.59
C LEU A 37 11.87 -18.02 39.73
N ALA A 38 13.00 -17.42 39.37
CA ALA A 38 12.96 -16.07 38.85
C ALA A 38 12.03 -16.14 37.63
N LEU A 39 10.82 -15.63 37.79
CA LEU A 39 9.96 -15.23 36.68
C LEU A 39 10.75 -14.22 35.87
N VAL A 40 11.52 -14.72 34.90
CA VAL A 40 11.95 -13.91 33.78
C VAL A 40 10.67 -13.63 33.02
N ASN A 41 10.01 -12.53 33.41
CA ASN A 41 9.11 -11.79 32.54
C ASN A 41 9.97 -11.32 31.36
N GLY A 42 10.29 -12.25 30.47
CA GLY A 42 10.61 -11.94 29.10
C GLY A 42 9.34 -11.39 28.50
N ASN A 43 9.10 -10.11 28.74
CA ASN A 43 8.49 -9.29 27.71
C ASN A 43 9.35 -9.55 26.48
N ALA A 44 8.93 -10.50 25.64
CA ALA A 44 9.26 -10.49 24.24
C ALA A 44 8.72 -9.16 23.75
N THR A 45 9.54 -8.11 23.90
CA THR A 45 9.39 -6.88 23.18
C THR A 45 9.23 -7.33 21.75
N ALA A 46 8.05 -7.09 21.16
CA ALA A 46 7.81 -7.37 19.76
C ALA A 46 9.03 -6.84 19.02
N ALA A 47 9.81 -7.75 18.42
CA ALA A 47 11.03 -7.36 17.73
C ALA A 47 10.62 -6.24 16.78
N THR A 48 11.22 -5.06 16.94
CA THR A 48 10.91 -3.90 16.13
C THR A 48 11.01 -4.34 14.67
N ALA A 49 9.88 -4.27 13.95
CA ALA A 49 9.84 -4.66 12.55
C ALA A 49 10.94 -3.90 11.80
N LEU A 50 11.70 -4.60 10.95
CA LEU A 50 12.77 -3.96 10.19
C LEU A 50 12.19 -2.81 9.36
N PRO A 51 12.91 -1.69 9.21
CA PRO A 51 12.47 -0.62 8.33
C PRO A 51 12.30 -1.16 6.91
N PRO A 52 11.33 -0.65 6.13
CA PRO A 52 11.12 -1.07 4.75
C PRO A 52 12.40 -0.98 3.91
N GLN A 53 12.63 -2.01 3.09
CA GLN A 53 13.83 -2.15 2.28
C GLN A 53 13.56 -1.90 0.78
N PRO A 54 14.46 -1.19 0.06
CA PRO A 54 15.64 -0.48 0.58
C PRO A 54 15.28 0.83 1.32
N GLY A 55 14.02 1.27 1.23
CA GLY A 55 13.57 2.57 1.73
C GLY A 55 14.05 3.71 0.83
N ASN A 56 14.22 4.91 1.40
CA ASN A 56 14.85 6.01 0.69
C ASN A 56 16.36 5.72 0.55
N PHE A 57 16.83 5.53 -0.67
CA PHE A 57 18.23 5.28 -0.96
C PHE A 57 18.61 5.79 -2.35
N ARG A 58 19.73 6.53 -2.42
CA ARG A 58 20.36 6.93 -3.66
C ARG A 58 21.85 6.65 -3.57
N GLY A 59 22.39 5.86 -4.48
CA GLY A 59 23.82 5.53 -4.47
C GLY A 59 24.15 4.20 -5.12
N TYR A 60 25.41 3.80 -4.95
CA TYR A 60 25.94 2.55 -5.48
C TYR A 60 25.33 1.34 -4.76
N ALA A 61 24.90 0.38 -5.56
CA ALA A 61 24.45 -0.92 -5.16
C ALA A 61 25.15 -2.00 -5.99
N PHE A 62 25.08 -3.24 -5.54
CA PHE A 62 25.45 -4.37 -6.38
C PHE A 62 24.48 -5.50 -6.13
N ASP A 63 24.43 -6.49 -7.01
CA ASP A 63 23.80 -7.76 -6.70
C ASP A 63 24.82 -8.89 -6.88
N ALA A 64 24.61 -9.97 -6.15
CA ALA A 64 25.47 -11.15 -6.18
C ALA A 64 24.57 -12.38 -6.16
N CYS A 65 24.94 -13.39 -6.95
CA CYS A 65 24.09 -14.57 -7.13
C CYS A 65 23.76 -15.26 -5.79
N THR A 66 24.71 -15.29 -4.84
CA THR A 66 24.51 -15.80 -3.48
C THR A 66 24.72 -14.66 -2.48
N ALA A 67 23.86 -14.57 -1.45
CA ALA A 67 24.07 -13.66 -0.32
C ALA A 67 25.49 -13.87 0.29
N PRO A 68 26.36 -12.85 0.30
CA PRO A 68 27.71 -12.98 0.86
C PRO A 68 27.70 -13.30 2.35
N SER A 69 28.79 -13.86 2.87
CA SER A 69 28.93 -14.08 4.32
C SER A 69 28.91 -12.75 5.09
N SER A 70 28.53 -12.80 6.38
CA SER A 70 28.54 -11.58 7.21
C SER A 70 29.93 -10.95 7.32
N ASP A 71 31.02 -11.74 7.23
CA ASP A 71 32.39 -11.21 7.21
C ASP A 71 32.70 -10.49 5.89
N ALA A 72 32.32 -11.06 4.75
CA ALA A 72 32.47 -10.40 3.46
C ALA A 72 31.67 -9.09 3.42
N MET A 73 30.43 -9.09 3.94
CA MET A 73 29.61 -7.87 4.05
C MET A 73 30.21 -6.83 4.98
N LYS A 74 30.94 -7.24 6.03
CA LYS A 74 31.68 -6.32 6.93
C LYS A 74 32.84 -5.65 6.17
N ALA A 75 33.66 -6.47 5.53
CA ALA A 75 34.81 -6.06 4.73
C ALA A 75 34.39 -5.09 3.62
N TRP A 76 33.30 -5.39 2.93
CA TRP A 76 32.77 -4.61 1.82
C TRP A 76 32.17 -3.25 2.22
N LEU A 77 32.04 -2.93 3.51
CA LEU A 77 31.78 -1.55 3.93
C LEU A 77 32.90 -0.58 3.52
N LYS A 78 34.11 -1.09 3.23
CA LYS A 78 35.21 -0.31 2.64
C LYS A 78 35.02 0.02 1.15
N SER A 79 34.07 -0.65 0.48
CA SER A 79 33.69 -0.33 -0.91
C SER A 79 32.81 0.92 -0.99
N PRO A 80 32.55 1.47 -2.19
CA PRO A 80 31.57 2.53 -2.41
C PRO A 80 30.11 2.09 -2.22
N TYR A 81 29.82 0.80 -2.22
CA TYR A 81 28.47 0.26 -2.23
C TYR A 81 27.79 0.35 -0.86
N ARG A 82 26.51 0.72 -0.83
CA ARG A 82 25.70 0.76 0.41
C ARG A 82 24.35 0.05 0.28
N ALA A 83 24.13 -0.63 -0.85
CA ALA A 83 22.97 -1.48 -1.05
C ALA A 83 23.35 -2.78 -1.77
N ILE A 84 22.60 -3.84 -1.51
CA ILE A 84 22.81 -5.16 -2.11
C ILE A 84 21.49 -5.80 -2.58
N GLY A 85 21.48 -6.31 -3.81
CA GLY A 85 20.47 -7.21 -4.35
C GLY A 85 20.54 -8.59 -3.71
N ILE A 86 19.42 -9.07 -3.17
CA ILE A 86 19.31 -10.39 -2.55
C ILE A 86 18.23 -11.22 -3.25
N TYR A 87 18.59 -12.42 -3.71
CA TYR A 87 17.65 -13.33 -4.38
C TYR A 87 16.86 -14.13 -3.35
N PHE A 88 15.76 -13.58 -2.85
CA PHE A 88 15.08 -14.09 -1.65
C PHE A 88 14.10 -15.23 -1.91
N GLY A 89 13.72 -15.49 -3.16
CA GLY A 89 12.80 -16.57 -3.49
C GLY A 89 12.57 -16.75 -4.99
N GLY A 90 11.62 -17.63 -5.30
CA GLY A 90 11.17 -17.89 -6.67
C GLY A 90 11.60 -19.23 -7.24
N VAL A 91 10.69 -19.82 -8.02
CA VAL A 91 10.85 -21.16 -8.62
C VAL A 91 11.98 -21.22 -9.65
N ALA A 92 12.36 -20.10 -10.26
CA ALA A 92 13.43 -20.03 -11.25
C ALA A 92 14.74 -19.46 -10.67
N ARG A 93 14.85 -19.33 -9.33
CA ARG A 93 16.07 -18.86 -8.68
C ARG A 93 17.22 -19.84 -8.92
N GLY A 94 18.31 -19.36 -9.52
CA GLY A 94 19.43 -20.19 -9.94
C GLY A 94 20.40 -20.57 -8.82
N CYS A 95 20.76 -19.61 -7.97
CA CYS A 95 21.76 -19.81 -6.92
C CYS A 95 21.15 -20.20 -5.57
N THR A 96 21.86 -21.05 -4.84
CA THR A 96 21.56 -21.36 -3.44
C THR A 96 21.84 -20.14 -2.57
N GLN A 97 21.17 -20.05 -1.42
CA GLN A 97 21.22 -18.89 -0.53
C GLN A 97 21.63 -19.31 0.88
N ALA A 98 22.82 -19.89 1.03
CA ALA A 98 23.26 -20.48 2.29
C ALA A 98 23.30 -19.47 3.46
N ASN A 99 23.67 -18.21 3.19
CA ASN A 99 23.77 -17.17 4.22
C ASN A 99 22.47 -16.39 4.44
N LEU A 100 21.51 -16.44 3.50
CA LEU A 100 20.33 -15.57 3.53
C LEU A 100 19.31 -16.07 4.57
N THR A 101 19.43 -15.55 5.77
CA THR A 101 18.54 -15.83 6.91
C THR A 101 17.98 -14.53 7.46
N ALA A 102 16.91 -14.63 8.28
CA ALA A 102 16.38 -13.46 8.98
C ALA A 102 17.43 -12.79 9.89
N ALA A 103 18.31 -13.58 10.50
CA ALA A 103 19.41 -13.08 11.32
C ALA A 103 20.42 -12.28 10.49
N TRP A 104 20.83 -12.83 9.33
CA TRP A 104 21.72 -12.14 8.40
C TRP A 104 21.10 -10.84 7.89
N VAL A 105 19.81 -10.86 7.52
CA VAL A 105 19.09 -9.66 7.05
C VAL A 105 19.09 -8.56 8.12
N LYS A 106 18.74 -8.91 9.36
CA LYS A 106 18.75 -7.97 10.49
C LYS A 106 20.15 -7.42 10.74
N GLU A 107 21.17 -8.28 10.69
CA GLU A 107 22.56 -7.90 10.87
C GLU A 107 23.02 -6.90 9.80
N GLN A 108 22.79 -7.17 8.51
CA GLN A 108 23.25 -6.27 7.45
C GLN A 108 22.55 -4.91 7.50
N ILE A 109 21.24 -4.89 7.77
CA ILE A 109 20.50 -3.64 7.97
C ILE A 109 21.07 -2.84 9.16
N SER A 110 21.40 -3.51 10.28
CA SER A 110 22.00 -2.85 11.44
C SER A 110 23.39 -2.26 11.17
N ARG A 111 24.11 -2.83 10.20
CA ARG A 111 25.41 -2.33 9.71
C ARG A 111 25.30 -1.20 8.68
N GLY A 112 24.08 -0.80 8.33
CA GLY A 112 23.81 0.30 7.40
C GLY A 112 23.64 -0.13 5.94
N TRP A 113 23.63 -1.44 5.64
CA TRP A 113 23.30 -1.92 4.29
C TRP A 113 21.81 -1.72 4.00
N ARG A 114 21.50 -1.31 2.77
CA ARG A 114 20.14 -1.42 2.21
C ARG A 114 20.00 -2.72 1.44
N LEU A 115 18.88 -3.40 1.61
CA LEU A 115 18.61 -4.63 0.86
C LEU A 115 17.64 -4.33 -0.29
N ILE A 116 17.89 -4.95 -1.44
CA ILE A 116 17.03 -4.90 -2.63
C ILE A 116 16.52 -6.34 -2.86
N PRO A 117 15.31 -6.69 -2.37
CA PRO A 117 14.76 -8.03 -2.52
C PRO A 117 14.39 -8.33 -3.97
N ILE A 118 15.07 -9.31 -4.58
CA ILE A 118 14.84 -9.78 -5.95
C ILE A 118 14.22 -11.19 -5.92
N TYR A 119 13.10 -11.37 -6.61
CA TYR A 119 12.34 -12.61 -6.68
C TYR A 119 12.35 -13.19 -8.09
N VAL A 120 12.80 -14.44 -8.25
CA VAL A 120 13.00 -15.06 -9.57
C VAL A 120 11.91 -16.09 -9.85
N GLY A 121 10.74 -15.61 -10.29
CA GLY A 121 9.58 -16.45 -10.59
C GLY A 121 9.59 -17.05 -12.00
N PRO A 122 8.46 -17.60 -12.46
CA PRO A 122 8.30 -18.06 -13.84
C PRO A 122 8.64 -16.97 -14.86
N GLN A 123 9.31 -17.36 -15.94
CA GLN A 123 9.84 -16.46 -16.96
C GLN A 123 8.92 -16.41 -18.19
N ALA A 124 9.10 -15.39 -19.03
CA ALA A 124 8.38 -15.29 -20.29
C ALA A 124 8.56 -16.55 -21.15
N THR A 125 7.49 -17.04 -21.81
CA THR A 125 7.58 -18.21 -22.70
C THR A 125 8.53 -18.00 -23.88
N CYS A 126 8.71 -16.74 -24.27
CA CYS A 126 9.58 -16.30 -25.36
C CYS A 126 10.88 -15.67 -24.84
N THR A 127 11.30 -16.02 -23.61
CA THR A 127 12.57 -15.56 -23.05
C THR A 127 13.75 -15.91 -23.96
N THR A 128 14.74 -15.04 -24.02
CA THR A 128 15.96 -15.22 -24.81
C THR A 128 17.10 -15.86 -24.01
N VAL A 129 16.86 -16.19 -22.74
CA VAL A 129 17.84 -16.83 -21.85
C VAL A 129 17.38 -18.22 -21.42
N THR A 130 18.31 -19.08 -21.03
CA THR A 130 18.01 -20.48 -20.68
C THR A 130 17.34 -20.56 -19.29
N LYS A 131 16.05 -20.85 -19.24
CA LYS A 131 15.26 -21.01 -18.00
C LYS A 131 14.30 -22.20 -18.14
N LYS A 132 13.77 -22.71 -17.01
CA LYS A 132 12.97 -23.95 -16.95
C LYS A 132 11.51 -23.78 -16.48
N HIS A 133 11.18 -22.63 -15.91
CA HIS A 133 9.83 -22.32 -15.42
C HIS A 133 9.26 -21.16 -16.21
N PHE A 134 8.12 -21.37 -16.86
CA PHE A 134 7.52 -20.38 -17.75
C PHE A 134 6.13 -19.94 -17.29
N ILE A 135 5.76 -18.73 -17.70
CA ILE A 135 4.41 -18.22 -17.58
C ILE A 135 3.50 -19.02 -18.49
N ASP A 136 2.40 -19.54 -17.96
CA ASP A 136 1.30 -20.04 -18.78
C ASP A 136 0.47 -18.82 -19.23
N ASN A 137 0.59 -18.41 -20.49
CA ASN A 137 -0.04 -17.20 -21.00
C ASN A 137 -1.57 -17.20 -20.79
N ALA A 138 -2.23 -18.37 -20.79
CA ALA A 138 -3.66 -18.49 -20.55
C ALA A 138 -4.04 -18.31 -19.07
N ARG A 139 -3.10 -18.57 -18.15
CA ARG A 139 -3.29 -18.48 -16.69
C ARG A 139 -2.44 -17.40 -16.03
N ALA A 140 -1.82 -16.53 -16.82
CA ALA A 140 -0.82 -15.57 -16.40
C ALA A 140 -1.27 -14.72 -15.18
N GLY A 141 -2.51 -14.24 -15.18
CA GLY A 141 -3.05 -13.47 -14.06
C GLY A 141 -3.16 -14.27 -12.76
N ALA A 142 -3.65 -15.51 -12.82
CA ALA A 142 -3.74 -16.39 -11.64
C ALA A 142 -2.33 -16.77 -11.13
N GLN A 143 -1.42 -17.07 -12.05
CA GLN A 143 -0.03 -17.39 -11.74
C GLN A 143 0.69 -16.19 -11.12
N GLY A 144 0.45 -14.96 -11.60
CA GLY A 144 1.00 -13.73 -11.04
C GLY A 144 0.57 -13.51 -9.59
N ARG A 145 -0.72 -13.72 -9.27
CA ARG A 145 -1.23 -13.64 -7.89
C ARG A 145 -0.60 -14.70 -6.97
N ALA A 146 -0.56 -15.95 -7.41
CA ALA A 146 0.04 -17.04 -6.62
C ALA A 146 1.54 -16.81 -6.38
N THR A 147 2.24 -16.27 -7.37
CA THR A 147 3.67 -15.96 -7.26
C THR A 147 3.91 -14.82 -6.26
N ALA A 148 3.06 -13.79 -6.25
CA ALA A 148 3.13 -12.73 -5.25
C ALA A 148 2.83 -13.23 -3.83
N ASP A 149 1.90 -14.18 -3.67
CA ASP A 149 1.62 -14.81 -2.37
C ASP A 149 2.83 -15.59 -1.82
N ASP A 150 3.56 -16.32 -2.67
CA ASP A 150 4.82 -16.96 -2.27
C ASP A 150 5.87 -15.91 -1.91
N ALA A 151 6.09 -14.90 -2.75
CA ALA A 151 7.05 -13.84 -2.49
C ALA A 151 6.80 -13.16 -1.14
N VAL A 152 5.55 -12.81 -0.83
CA VAL A 152 5.20 -12.23 0.48
C VAL A 152 5.49 -13.21 1.63
N THR A 153 5.24 -14.50 1.43
CA THR A 153 5.57 -15.54 2.42
C THR A 153 7.07 -15.61 2.68
N GLN A 154 7.90 -15.62 1.63
CA GLN A 154 9.36 -15.64 1.77
C GLN A 154 9.90 -14.33 2.38
N ALA A 155 9.36 -13.19 1.97
CA ALA A 155 9.73 -11.87 2.51
C ALA A 155 9.49 -11.81 4.02
N LYS A 156 8.32 -12.27 4.49
CA LYS A 156 7.97 -12.34 5.91
C LYS A 156 8.91 -13.26 6.69
N LYS A 157 9.31 -14.41 6.14
CA LYS A 157 10.29 -15.31 6.78
C LYS A 157 11.64 -14.65 7.02
N LEU A 158 12.04 -13.72 6.15
CA LEU A 158 13.28 -12.95 6.30
C LEU A 158 13.12 -11.67 7.14
N GLY A 159 11.91 -11.36 7.61
CA GLY A 159 11.62 -10.15 8.37
C GLY A 159 11.47 -8.88 7.54
N LEU A 160 11.34 -9.00 6.21
CA LEU A 160 11.07 -7.86 5.32
C LEU A 160 9.64 -7.37 5.56
N SER A 161 9.52 -6.14 6.07
CA SER A 161 8.25 -5.52 6.43
C SER A 161 7.44 -5.09 5.20
N PRO A 162 6.11 -4.96 5.33
CA PRO A 162 5.30 -4.24 4.36
C PRO A 162 5.91 -2.87 4.02
N GLU A 163 5.63 -2.38 2.82
CA GLU A 163 6.23 -1.19 2.19
C GLU A 163 7.67 -1.39 1.73
N SER A 164 8.24 -2.59 1.90
CA SER A 164 9.46 -2.97 1.15
C SER A 164 9.13 -3.16 -0.33
N VAL A 165 10.12 -2.89 -1.19
CA VAL A 165 10.02 -3.11 -2.64
C VAL A 165 10.43 -4.54 -2.95
N LEU A 166 9.53 -5.34 -3.52
CA LEU A 166 9.85 -6.69 -4.00
C LEU A 166 10.01 -6.64 -5.51
N VAL A 167 11.25 -6.75 -5.99
CA VAL A 167 11.60 -6.68 -7.41
C VAL A 167 11.36 -8.05 -8.04
N TYR A 168 10.51 -8.12 -9.05
CA TYR A 168 10.38 -9.32 -9.88
C TYR A 168 11.49 -9.35 -10.92
N ASP A 169 12.24 -10.42 -10.96
CA ASP A 169 13.27 -10.69 -11.96
C ASP A 169 12.62 -11.31 -13.22
N MET A 170 12.42 -10.49 -14.25
CA MET A 170 11.96 -10.93 -15.56
C MET A 170 13.10 -10.75 -16.55
N GLU A 171 13.66 -11.86 -17.00
CA GLU A 171 14.73 -11.84 -17.98
C GLU A 171 14.25 -11.31 -19.33
N ALA A 172 15.20 -10.90 -20.17
CA ALA A 172 14.89 -10.47 -21.52
C ALA A 172 14.09 -11.53 -22.30
N TYR A 173 13.11 -11.03 -23.07
CA TYR A 173 12.23 -11.81 -23.91
C TYR A 173 11.91 -11.08 -25.22
N ARG A 174 11.42 -11.83 -26.21
CA ARG A 174 11.09 -11.27 -27.53
C ARG A 174 9.78 -10.47 -27.48
N SER A 175 9.85 -9.16 -27.28
CA SER A 175 8.67 -8.27 -27.23
C SER A 175 7.85 -8.19 -28.54
N SER A 176 8.41 -8.70 -29.65
CA SER A 176 7.69 -8.89 -30.91
C SER A 176 6.68 -10.04 -30.88
N ASP A 177 6.84 -11.02 -29.98
CA ASP A 177 5.87 -12.08 -29.76
C ASP A 177 4.67 -11.53 -28.97
N ALA A 178 3.56 -11.31 -29.67
CA ALA A 178 2.37 -10.69 -29.12
C ALA A 178 1.73 -11.51 -27.98
N ALA A 179 1.70 -12.84 -28.12
CA ALA A 179 1.08 -13.72 -27.13
C ALA A 179 1.92 -13.78 -25.85
N CYS A 180 3.23 -13.92 -26.00
CA CYS A 180 4.17 -13.89 -24.89
C CYS A 180 4.15 -12.55 -24.14
N LYS A 181 4.23 -11.43 -24.88
CA LYS A 181 4.13 -10.08 -24.30
C LYS A 181 2.82 -9.88 -23.54
N ALA A 182 1.69 -10.30 -24.11
CA ALA A 182 0.39 -10.22 -23.45
C ALA A 182 0.37 -11.05 -22.15
N GLY A 183 0.95 -12.25 -22.16
CA GLY A 183 1.12 -13.10 -20.98
C GLY A 183 1.97 -12.43 -19.89
N VAL A 184 3.14 -11.90 -20.25
CA VAL A 184 4.03 -11.19 -19.30
C VAL A 184 3.33 -9.98 -18.68
N LEU A 185 2.66 -9.15 -19.48
CA LEU A 185 1.93 -7.98 -18.96
C LEU A 185 0.76 -8.41 -18.06
N ALA A 186 -0.01 -9.43 -18.43
CA ALA A 186 -1.10 -9.95 -17.59
C ALA A 186 -0.57 -10.52 -16.26
N PHE A 187 0.56 -11.22 -16.30
CA PHE A 187 1.24 -11.71 -15.11
C PHE A 187 1.71 -10.56 -14.21
N MET A 188 2.43 -9.57 -14.77
CA MET A 188 2.99 -8.44 -14.02
C MET A 188 1.92 -7.52 -13.44
N HIS A 189 0.80 -7.34 -14.15
CA HIS A 189 -0.39 -6.67 -13.63
C HIS A 189 -0.88 -7.36 -12.35
N ALA A 190 -1.06 -8.68 -12.41
CA ALA A 190 -1.62 -9.44 -11.30
C ALA A 190 -0.64 -9.59 -10.13
N TRP A 191 0.65 -9.77 -10.41
CA TRP A 191 1.74 -9.71 -9.42
C TRP A 191 1.71 -8.39 -8.66
N THR A 192 1.70 -7.27 -9.39
CA THR A 192 1.71 -5.93 -8.79
C THR A 192 0.49 -5.69 -7.91
N ALA A 193 -0.71 -5.93 -8.46
CA ALA A 193 -1.95 -5.77 -7.71
C ALA A 193 -1.99 -6.66 -6.46
N ARG A 194 -1.42 -7.87 -6.53
CA ARG A 194 -1.36 -8.78 -5.39
C ARG A 194 -0.33 -8.38 -4.35
N LEU A 195 0.81 -7.82 -4.72
CA LEU A 195 1.74 -7.23 -3.75
C LEU A 195 1.11 -6.04 -3.01
N HIS A 196 0.37 -5.20 -3.74
CA HIS A 196 -0.46 -4.15 -3.14
C HIS A 196 -1.51 -4.74 -2.21
N ASP A 197 -2.05 -5.93 -2.52
CA ASP A 197 -2.98 -6.64 -1.63
C ASP A 197 -2.39 -6.84 -0.22
N HIS A 198 -1.09 -7.13 -0.17
CA HIS A 198 -0.32 -7.43 1.05
C HIS A 198 0.45 -6.23 1.62
N GLY A 199 0.32 -5.05 1.01
CA GLY A 199 0.99 -3.83 1.45
C GLY A 199 2.47 -3.73 1.09
N TYR A 200 2.96 -4.49 0.11
CA TYR A 200 4.31 -4.36 -0.45
C TYR A 200 4.29 -3.55 -1.75
N PHE A 201 5.41 -2.93 -2.11
CA PHE A 201 5.57 -2.29 -3.42
C PHE A 201 6.11 -3.29 -4.45
N SER A 202 5.67 -3.13 -5.69
CA SER A 202 6.11 -3.95 -6.82
C SER A 202 7.30 -3.30 -7.53
N GLY A 203 8.41 -4.03 -7.65
CA GLY A 203 9.50 -3.70 -8.56
C GLY A 203 9.51 -4.62 -9.77
N PHE A 204 10.09 -4.18 -10.88
CA PHE A 204 10.25 -5.00 -12.08
C PHE A 204 11.64 -4.80 -12.67
N TYR A 205 12.40 -5.88 -12.75
CA TYR A 205 13.68 -5.95 -13.44
C TYR A 205 13.49 -6.56 -14.83
N SER A 206 14.13 -5.97 -15.85
CA SER A 206 14.31 -6.54 -17.18
C SER A 206 15.35 -5.72 -17.99
N SER A 207 15.78 -6.23 -19.15
CA SER A 207 16.51 -5.43 -20.14
C SER A 207 15.70 -4.22 -20.63
N THR A 208 16.40 -3.07 -20.82
CA THR A 208 15.82 -1.82 -21.32
C THR A 208 15.16 -1.97 -22.70
N GLY A 209 15.68 -2.84 -23.57
CA GLY A 209 15.15 -3.06 -24.93
C GLY A 209 14.06 -4.13 -25.04
N SER A 210 13.62 -4.68 -23.91
CA SER A 210 12.69 -5.82 -23.85
C SER A 210 11.55 -5.49 -22.87
N GLY A 211 11.43 -6.19 -21.74
CA GLY A 211 10.33 -6.01 -20.81
C GLY A 211 10.18 -4.60 -20.26
N VAL A 212 11.27 -3.85 -20.06
CA VAL A 212 11.18 -2.45 -19.62
C VAL A 212 10.54 -1.58 -20.70
N ALA A 213 10.84 -1.81 -21.98
CA ALA A 213 10.20 -1.11 -23.09
C ALA A 213 8.69 -1.41 -23.14
N ASP A 214 8.29 -2.66 -22.87
CA ASP A 214 6.87 -3.03 -22.78
C ASP A 214 6.17 -2.33 -21.61
N GLN A 215 6.81 -2.26 -20.43
CA GLN A 215 6.27 -1.51 -19.27
C GLN A 215 6.16 -0.01 -19.55
N VAL A 216 7.13 0.58 -20.26
CA VAL A 216 7.06 1.98 -20.73
C VAL A 216 5.86 2.17 -21.66
N ALA A 217 5.65 1.27 -22.62
CA ALA A 217 4.54 1.36 -23.57
C ALA A 217 3.17 1.30 -22.91
N VAL A 218 3.03 0.58 -21.78
CA VAL A 218 1.77 0.50 -21.02
C VAL A 218 1.75 1.33 -19.74
N TYR A 219 2.73 2.22 -19.55
CA TYR A 219 2.88 2.97 -18.30
C TYR A 219 1.63 3.75 -17.88
N ASN A 220 0.92 4.34 -18.85
CA ASN A 220 -0.33 5.09 -18.64
C ASN A 220 -1.59 4.30 -19.06
N LYS A 221 -1.48 2.99 -19.30
CA LYS A 221 -2.61 2.17 -19.75
C LYS A 221 -3.66 2.07 -18.63
N ALA A 222 -4.89 2.50 -18.92
CA ALA A 222 -5.99 2.42 -17.97
C ALA A 222 -6.25 0.97 -17.52
N GLY A 223 -6.50 0.78 -16.22
CA GLY A 223 -6.76 -0.53 -15.61
C GLY A 223 -5.53 -1.43 -15.44
N TYR A 224 -4.35 -1.01 -15.89
CA TYR A 224 -3.11 -1.75 -15.70
C TYR A 224 -2.38 -1.31 -14.43
N ALA A 225 -2.33 -2.20 -13.44
CA ALA A 225 -1.46 -2.06 -12.27
C ALA A 225 0.01 -2.24 -12.67
N ARG A 226 0.69 -1.14 -12.97
CA ARG A 226 2.11 -1.10 -13.34
C ARG A 226 3.02 -1.25 -12.11
N PRO A 227 4.25 -1.79 -12.27
CA PRO A 227 5.26 -1.78 -11.22
C PRO A 227 5.48 -0.36 -10.64
N ASP A 228 5.64 -0.27 -9.32
CA ASP A 228 5.89 0.98 -8.61
C ASP A 228 7.32 1.48 -8.79
N TYR A 229 8.26 0.54 -8.94
CA TYR A 229 9.67 0.76 -9.19
C TYR A 229 10.09 0.00 -10.44
N VAL A 230 11.06 0.55 -11.16
CA VAL A 230 11.70 -0.14 -12.29
C VAL A 230 13.18 -0.32 -11.99
N ASP A 231 13.65 -1.54 -12.17
CA ASP A 231 15.04 -1.90 -12.26
C ASP A 231 15.33 -2.29 -13.71
N PHE A 232 16.43 -1.84 -14.27
CA PHE A 232 16.69 -2.09 -15.69
C PHE A 232 18.15 -2.39 -15.97
N ALA A 233 18.37 -3.43 -16.77
CA ALA A 233 19.68 -3.76 -17.29
C ALA A 233 20.00 -2.90 -18.51
N ARG A 234 21.11 -2.16 -18.42
CA ARG A 234 21.84 -1.58 -19.56
C ARG A 234 23.32 -1.49 -19.18
N TRP A 235 24.09 -2.45 -19.67
CA TRP A 235 25.53 -2.56 -19.39
C TRP A 235 26.35 -1.60 -20.25
N ASP A 236 26.23 -0.30 -19.96
CA ASP A 236 26.94 0.77 -20.66
C ASP A 236 28.00 1.46 -19.77
N ASN A 237 28.22 0.93 -18.56
CA ASN A 237 29.11 1.49 -17.54
C ASN A 237 28.78 2.93 -17.10
N LYS A 238 27.55 3.42 -17.36
CA LYS A 238 27.11 4.76 -16.96
C LYS A 238 26.32 4.71 -15.67
N VAL A 239 26.89 5.32 -14.63
CA VAL A 239 26.31 5.45 -13.28
C VAL A 239 25.22 6.53 -13.27
N THR A 240 24.03 6.17 -13.74
CA THR A 240 22.84 7.02 -13.73
C THR A 240 21.60 6.17 -13.89
N VAL A 241 20.47 6.63 -13.35
CA VAL A 241 19.15 6.02 -13.60
C VAL A 241 18.41 6.66 -14.79
N ALA A 242 19.01 7.67 -15.42
CA ALA A 242 18.48 8.29 -16.62
C ALA A 242 18.73 7.39 -17.84
N ASP A 243 17.69 7.20 -18.65
CA ASP A 243 17.76 6.37 -19.85
C ASP A 243 16.85 6.96 -20.94
N LYS A 244 17.34 7.03 -22.17
CA LYS A 244 16.54 7.53 -23.31
C LYS A 244 15.30 6.68 -23.59
N ALA A 245 15.33 5.39 -23.24
CA ALA A 245 14.20 4.49 -23.41
C ALA A 245 13.10 4.68 -22.35
N ILE A 246 13.39 5.38 -21.25
CA ILE A 246 12.47 5.58 -20.14
C ILE A 246 12.19 7.09 -19.98
N PRO A 247 11.05 7.60 -20.48
CA PRO A 247 10.71 9.03 -20.44
C PRO A 247 10.95 9.63 -19.06
N ALA A 248 11.53 10.83 -18.96
CA ALA A 248 11.96 11.41 -17.68
C ALA A 248 10.83 11.50 -16.63
N ALA A 249 9.59 11.70 -17.04
CA ALA A 249 8.42 11.76 -16.16
C ALA A 249 7.99 10.39 -15.58
N TYR A 250 8.49 9.27 -16.11
CA TYR A 250 8.05 7.93 -15.71
C TYR A 250 8.80 7.46 -14.46
N TRP A 251 8.12 6.78 -13.55
CA TRP A 251 8.67 6.34 -12.26
C TRP A 251 9.34 7.48 -11.47
N MET A 252 8.72 8.66 -11.50
CA MET A 252 9.06 9.82 -10.66
C MET A 252 8.20 9.86 -9.39
N PRO A 253 8.65 10.51 -8.31
CA PRO A 253 10.03 10.94 -8.08
C PRO A 253 10.92 9.74 -7.70
N GLN A 254 12.11 9.61 -8.31
CA GLN A 254 13.16 8.68 -7.88
C GLN A 254 12.66 7.24 -7.63
N ARG A 255 12.20 6.51 -8.66
CA ARG A 255 11.78 5.10 -8.50
C ARG A 255 12.47 4.17 -9.48
N ARG A 256 13.75 4.43 -9.72
CA ARG A 256 14.55 3.76 -10.74
C ARG A 256 15.84 3.20 -10.16
N MET A 257 16.22 2.03 -10.67
CA MET A 257 17.51 1.38 -10.44
C MET A 257 18.03 0.92 -11.78
N LYS A 258 19.34 0.93 -11.96
CA LYS A 258 20.00 0.48 -13.18
C LYS A 258 21.12 -0.48 -12.83
N GLN A 259 21.08 -1.66 -13.42
CA GLN A 259 22.25 -2.54 -13.54
C GLN A 259 23.11 -2.02 -14.71
N TYR A 260 24.19 -1.31 -14.38
CA TYR A 260 25.02 -0.59 -15.36
C TYR A 260 26.27 -1.39 -15.79
N GLY A 261 26.63 -2.43 -15.04
CA GLY A 261 27.73 -3.34 -15.35
C GLY A 261 27.34 -4.77 -15.03
N GLY A 262 27.63 -5.69 -15.96
CA GLY A 262 27.38 -7.12 -15.78
C GLY A 262 28.44 -7.83 -14.92
N PRO A 263 28.53 -9.17 -15.00
CA PRO A 263 29.31 -9.96 -14.03
C PRO A 263 30.79 -9.65 -14.05
N HIS A 264 31.34 -9.27 -12.90
CA HIS A 264 32.78 -9.09 -12.70
C HIS A 264 33.16 -9.30 -11.24
N LYS A 265 34.45 -9.54 -10.98
CA LYS A 265 34.98 -9.72 -9.63
C LYS A 265 35.53 -8.40 -9.11
N GLU A 266 35.09 -7.99 -7.94
CA GLU A 266 35.73 -6.94 -7.15
C GLU A 266 36.28 -7.51 -5.84
N THR A 267 37.32 -6.88 -5.28
CA THR A 267 37.90 -7.27 -4.00
C THR A 267 38.00 -6.08 -3.08
N TRP A 268 37.42 -6.20 -1.89
CA TRP A 268 37.45 -5.17 -0.85
C TRP A 268 37.84 -5.80 0.48
N ASP A 269 38.84 -5.22 1.13
CA ASP A 269 39.37 -5.70 2.42
C ASP A 269 39.72 -7.20 2.44
N GLY A 270 40.28 -7.71 1.34
CA GLY A 270 40.66 -9.13 1.19
C GLY A 270 39.52 -10.08 0.82
N HIS A 271 38.29 -9.59 0.66
CA HIS A 271 37.14 -10.42 0.25
C HIS A 271 36.75 -10.15 -1.20
N THR A 272 36.82 -11.17 -2.06
CA THR A 272 36.39 -11.11 -3.46
C THR A 272 34.93 -11.55 -3.60
N ILE A 273 34.12 -10.78 -4.32
CA ILE A 273 32.74 -11.15 -4.69
C ILE A 273 32.57 -10.93 -6.18
N ASN A 274 31.91 -11.89 -6.85
CA ASN A 274 31.44 -11.70 -8.21
C ASN A 274 30.10 -10.97 -8.19
N ILE A 275 30.06 -9.77 -8.75
CA ILE A 275 28.92 -8.86 -8.67
C ILE A 275 28.47 -8.39 -10.05
N ASP A 276 27.22 -7.95 -10.10
CA ASP A 276 26.75 -7.00 -11.10
C ASP A 276 26.64 -5.61 -10.45
N SER A 277 27.13 -4.58 -11.14
CA SER A 277 27.14 -3.21 -10.59
C SER A 277 25.83 -2.49 -10.86
N ASN A 278 25.30 -1.86 -9.81
CA ASN A 278 24.02 -1.19 -9.82
C ASN A 278 24.08 0.25 -9.30
N TYR A 279 23.20 1.12 -9.80
CA TYR A 279 22.97 2.45 -9.24
C TYR A 279 21.49 2.63 -8.95
N VAL A 280 21.17 3.01 -7.72
CA VAL A 280 19.81 3.10 -7.20
C VAL A 280 19.44 4.56 -6.97
N ASP A 281 18.22 4.94 -7.32
CA ASP A 281 17.58 6.19 -6.96
C ASP A 281 16.13 5.90 -6.59
N PHE A 282 15.94 5.40 -5.37
CA PHE A 282 14.64 5.01 -4.80
C PHE A 282 14.22 5.98 -3.70
N ALA A 283 13.07 6.59 -3.87
CA ALA A 283 12.29 7.27 -2.86
C ALA A 283 11.05 6.43 -2.58
N ARG A 284 10.73 6.31 -1.30
CA ARG A 284 9.54 5.60 -0.82
C ARG A 284 8.30 6.37 -1.26
N LEU A 285 7.36 5.68 -1.92
CA LEU A 285 6.04 6.24 -2.16
C LEU A 285 5.34 6.50 -0.81
N PRO A 286 4.67 7.66 -0.63
CA PRO A 286 3.66 7.76 0.41
C PRO A 286 2.74 6.56 0.21
N SER A 287 2.39 5.86 1.29
CA SER A 287 1.46 4.76 1.15
C SER A 287 0.17 5.32 0.54
N ALA A 288 -0.11 5.05 -0.73
CA ALA A 288 -1.34 5.43 -1.45
C ALA A 288 -2.60 4.79 -0.84
N LYS A 289 -2.46 4.17 0.34
CA LYS A 289 -3.45 3.47 1.14
C LYS A 289 -4.74 4.27 1.34
N LEU A 290 -4.68 5.61 1.44
CA LEU A 290 -5.87 6.43 1.67
C LEU A 290 -6.69 6.69 0.39
N GLY A 291 -6.06 6.66 -0.79
CA GLY A 291 -6.64 7.12 -2.05
C GLY A 291 -7.11 6.00 -3.00
N ASP A 292 -6.44 4.84 -3.02
CA ASP A 292 -6.66 3.78 -4.01
C ASP A 292 -7.78 2.82 -3.61
N TRP A 293 -9.00 3.03 -4.13
CA TRP A 293 -10.17 2.20 -3.81
C TRP A 293 -10.19 0.90 -4.65
N THR A 294 -9.69 0.98 -5.88
CA THR A 294 -9.70 -0.10 -6.86
C THR A 294 -8.47 -0.98 -6.81
N ARG A 295 -7.48 -0.62 -5.99
CA ARG A 295 -6.20 -1.33 -5.82
C ARG A 295 -5.41 -1.40 -7.12
N ASN A 296 -5.52 -0.36 -7.94
CA ASN A 296 -4.83 -0.26 -9.22
C ASN A 296 -3.49 0.52 -9.10
N GLY A 297 -3.15 0.94 -7.89
CA GLY A 297 -1.98 1.73 -7.50
C GLY A 297 -2.19 3.25 -7.58
N TRP A 298 -3.32 3.73 -8.10
CA TRP A 298 -3.63 5.15 -8.26
C TRP A 298 -4.68 5.60 -7.25
N SER A 299 -4.58 6.85 -6.82
CA SER A 299 -5.65 7.44 -6.02
C SER A 299 -6.92 7.59 -6.86
N ASP A 300 -8.04 7.10 -6.34
CA ASP A 300 -9.34 7.13 -6.98
C ASP A 300 -10.22 8.22 -6.37
N VAL A 301 -11.17 8.72 -7.16
CA VAL A 301 -12.18 9.65 -6.65
C VAL A 301 -13.44 8.88 -6.29
N LEU A 302 -13.88 8.94 -5.02
CA LEU A 302 -15.23 8.53 -4.65
C LEU A 302 -16.17 9.73 -4.80
N ALA A 303 -17.32 9.57 -5.43
CA ALA A 303 -18.31 10.63 -5.51
C ALA A 303 -19.75 10.12 -5.34
N ARG A 304 -20.51 10.84 -4.53
CA ARG A 304 -21.95 10.64 -4.37
C ARG A 304 -22.69 11.45 -5.44
N THR A 305 -23.63 10.79 -6.12
CA THR A 305 -24.65 11.47 -6.93
C THR A 305 -25.77 11.94 -6.02
N LYS A 306 -26.01 13.26 -5.92
CA LYS A 306 -26.95 13.86 -4.95
C LYS A 306 -28.38 13.35 -5.13
N SER A 307 -28.87 13.31 -6.37
CA SER A 307 -30.26 12.93 -6.70
C SER A 307 -30.62 11.49 -6.37
N THR A 308 -29.68 10.56 -6.48
CA THR A 308 -29.94 9.13 -6.26
C THR A 308 -29.37 8.62 -4.94
N GLY A 309 -28.42 9.34 -4.34
CA GLY A 309 -27.63 8.83 -3.22
C GLY A 309 -26.73 7.66 -3.60
N ASN A 310 -26.52 7.39 -4.90
CA ASN A 310 -25.58 6.37 -5.35
C ASN A 310 -24.14 6.87 -5.19
N LEU A 311 -23.30 6.02 -4.63
CA LEU A 311 -21.86 6.24 -4.49
C LEU A 311 -21.14 5.48 -5.61
N TYR A 312 -20.23 6.16 -6.29
CA TYR A 312 -19.39 5.60 -7.35
C TYR A 312 -17.92 5.85 -7.02
N THR A 313 -17.07 4.88 -7.36
CA THR A 313 -15.63 5.09 -7.47
C THR A 313 -15.29 5.41 -8.92
N TYR A 314 -14.39 6.35 -9.11
CA TYR A 314 -13.87 6.80 -10.38
C TYR A 314 -12.36 6.52 -10.40
N PRO A 315 -11.93 5.48 -11.13
CA PRO A 315 -10.53 5.09 -11.14
C PRO A 315 -9.62 6.22 -11.61
N GLY A 316 -8.59 6.53 -10.83
CA GLY A 316 -7.57 7.50 -11.19
C GLY A 316 -6.52 6.93 -12.13
N ASN A 317 -5.82 7.82 -12.83
CA ASN A 317 -4.63 7.50 -13.63
C ASN A 317 -3.53 8.57 -13.53
N GLY A 318 -3.65 9.49 -12.55
CA GLY A 318 -2.76 10.63 -12.37
C GLY A 318 -3.01 11.85 -13.25
N THR A 319 -3.98 11.78 -14.16
CA THR A 319 -4.32 12.93 -15.02
C THR A 319 -5.81 13.24 -15.05
N VAL A 320 -6.66 12.24 -15.15
CA VAL A 320 -8.11 12.41 -15.29
C VAL A 320 -8.87 11.30 -14.56
N VAL A 321 -10.16 11.53 -14.33
CA VAL A 321 -11.12 10.47 -14.02
C VAL A 321 -12.26 10.49 -15.04
N THR A 322 -12.64 9.32 -15.55
CA THR A 322 -13.60 9.21 -16.66
C THR A 322 -14.93 8.62 -16.22
N GLU A 323 -16.03 9.14 -16.79
CA GLU A 323 -17.38 8.71 -16.44
C GLU A 323 -17.63 7.23 -16.78
N GLY A 324 -17.12 6.77 -17.93
CA GLY A 324 -17.32 5.39 -18.39
C GLY A 324 -16.58 4.33 -17.58
N ALA A 325 -15.55 4.71 -16.82
CA ALA A 325 -14.77 3.78 -16.00
C ALA A 325 -15.30 3.65 -14.56
N ARG A 326 -16.32 4.45 -14.19
CA ARG A 326 -16.80 4.46 -12.81
C ARG A 326 -17.49 3.15 -12.44
N THR A 327 -17.29 2.70 -11.20
CA THR A 327 -17.97 1.53 -10.65
C THR A 327 -18.88 1.95 -9.51
N LYS A 328 -20.13 1.46 -9.50
CA LYS A 328 -21.05 1.72 -8.38
C LYS A 328 -20.53 1.02 -7.12
N VAL A 329 -20.26 1.77 -6.05
CA VAL A 329 -19.82 1.23 -4.75
C VAL A 329 -21.01 0.72 -3.96
N ALA A 330 -22.03 1.57 -3.79
CA ALA A 330 -23.30 1.25 -3.11
C ALA A 330 -24.37 2.31 -3.43
N GLY A 331 -25.61 2.08 -2.98
CA GLY A 331 -26.73 3.01 -3.08
C GLY A 331 -27.38 3.25 -1.72
N GLY A 332 -28.44 4.05 -1.69
CA GLY A 332 -29.23 4.30 -0.47
C GLY A 332 -28.67 5.39 0.45
N PHE A 333 -27.75 6.23 -0.04
CA PHE A 333 -27.18 7.34 0.74
C PHE A 333 -27.89 8.68 0.52
N SER A 334 -29.13 8.67 0.01
CA SER A 334 -29.91 9.91 -0.19
C SER A 334 -30.17 10.64 1.13
N SER A 335 -30.40 9.89 2.22
CA SER A 335 -30.65 10.40 3.57
C SER A 335 -29.38 10.76 4.36
N ALA A 336 -28.20 10.51 3.79
CA ALA A 336 -26.93 10.85 4.44
C ALA A 336 -26.63 12.34 4.29
N ASN A 337 -26.31 13.01 5.39
CA ASN A 337 -25.84 14.40 5.42
C ASN A 337 -24.32 14.51 5.61
N ALA A 338 -23.63 13.39 5.84
CA ALA A 338 -22.18 13.28 5.77
C ALA A 338 -21.78 11.87 5.34
N ILE A 339 -20.71 11.77 4.55
CA ILE A 339 -20.09 10.53 4.11
C ILE A 339 -18.59 10.74 4.19
N VAL A 340 -17.88 9.83 4.84
CA VAL A 340 -16.40 9.83 4.91
C VAL A 340 -15.87 8.45 4.60
N ARG A 341 -14.67 8.38 4.03
CA ARG A 341 -13.96 7.13 3.76
C ARG A 341 -12.79 6.97 4.72
N MET A 342 -12.53 5.73 5.15
CA MET A 342 -11.34 5.34 5.94
C MET A 342 -11.29 3.81 6.05
N ASP A 343 -10.12 3.21 6.25
CA ASP A 343 -9.97 1.78 6.60
C ASP A 343 -10.10 1.58 8.13
N LEU A 344 -11.31 1.77 8.66
CA LEU A 344 -11.57 1.77 10.11
C LEU A 344 -11.41 0.37 10.73
N ASN A 345 -11.66 -0.69 9.98
CA ASN A 345 -11.54 -2.05 10.46
C ASN A 345 -10.12 -2.65 10.28
N ARG A 346 -9.23 -1.97 9.54
CA ARG A 346 -7.87 -2.37 9.23
C ARG A 346 -7.75 -3.67 8.45
N ASP A 347 -8.72 -3.95 7.59
CA ASP A 347 -8.64 -5.10 6.68
C ASP A 347 -7.90 -4.77 5.37
N GLY A 348 -7.43 -3.52 5.23
CA GLY A 348 -6.73 -3.04 4.04
C GLY A 348 -7.67 -2.60 2.92
N MET A 349 -8.99 -2.64 3.14
CA MET A 349 -10.01 -2.08 2.27
C MET A 349 -10.50 -0.76 2.85
N GLN A 350 -10.85 0.17 1.98
CA GLN A 350 -11.43 1.43 2.39
C GLN A 350 -12.91 1.23 2.73
N ASP A 351 -13.31 1.68 3.92
CA ASP A 351 -14.69 1.62 4.39
C ASP A 351 -15.42 2.93 4.12
N VAL A 352 -16.75 2.90 4.22
CA VAL A 352 -17.60 4.09 4.16
C VAL A 352 -18.28 4.29 5.50
N ILE A 353 -18.14 5.47 6.09
CA ILE A 353 -18.92 5.91 7.24
C ILE A 353 -19.95 6.93 6.77
N THR A 354 -21.19 6.76 7.21
CA THR A 354 -22.28 7.69 6.88
C THR A 354 -22.94 8.22 8.13
N ARG A 355 -23.42 9.46 8.07
CA ARG A 355 -24.31 10.05 9.07
C ARG A 355 -25.64 10.43 8.41
N THR A 356 -26.75 10.03 9.00
CA THR A 356 -28.10 10.43 8.56
C THR A 356 -28.49 11.80 9.09
N GLY A 357 -29.55 12.40 8.55
CA GLY A 357 -30.15 13.63 9.09
C GLY A 357 -30.55 13.54 10.57
N SER A 358 -30.95 12.35 11.05
CA SER A 358 -31.25 12.09 12.48
C SER A 358 -30.00 11.99 13.36
N GLY A 359 -28.81 12.02 12.78
CA GLY A 359 -27.53 11.89 13.47
C GLY A 359 -27.05 10.44 13.66
N ALA A 360 -27.81 9.43 13.27
CA ALA A 360 -27.34 8.05 13.34
C ALA A 360 -26.15 7.86 12.39
N MET A 361 -25.07 7.23 12.89
CA MET A 361 -23.89 6.91 12.10
C MET A 361 -23.78 5.41 11.84
N TYR A 362 -23.38 5.07 10.62
CA TYR A 362 -23.22 3.70 10.16
C TYR A 362 -21.86 3.47 9.54
N PHE A 363 -21.24 2.36 9.89
CA PHE A 363 -20.06 1.79 9.27
C PHE A 363 -20.48 0.83 8.16
N HIS A 364 -19.90 0.97 6.97
CA HIS A 364 -20.11 0.08 5.83
C HIS A 364 -18.75 -0.48 5.42
N PRO A 365 -18.47 -1.77 5.68
CA PRO A 365 -17.15 -2.34 5.43
C PRO A 365 -16.82 -2.35 3.94
N GLY A 366 -15.59 -2.00 3.60
CA GLY A 366 -15.04 -2.19 2.26
C GLY A 366 -14.99 -3.66 1.88
N ARG A 367 -14.95 -3.95 0.58
CA ARG A 367 -14.73 -5.32 0.07
C ARG A 367 -13.72 -5.26 -1.06
N SER A 368 -12.97 -6.35 -1.22
CA SER A 368 -12.03 -6.53 -2.34
C SER A 368 -12.66 -6.41 -3.73
N THR A 369 -13.99 -6.52 -3.83
CA THR A 369 -14.76 -6.28 -5.06
C THR A 369 -14.96 -4.78 -5.37
N GLY A 370 -14.42 -3.87 -4.55
CA GLY A 370 -14.65 -2.42 -4.65
C GLY A 370 -16.08 -2.00 -4.27
N LYS A 371 -16.82 -2.83 -3.53
CA LYS A 371 -18.20 -2.55 -3.08
C LYS A 371 -18.24 -2.31 -1.57
N ALA A 372 -19.23 -1.56 -1.10
CA ALA A 372 -19.51 -1.49 0.33
C ALA A 372 -20.37 -2.70 0.76
N GLY A 373 -20.02 -3.30 1.90
CA GLY A 373 -20.76 -4.39 2.53
C GLY A 373 -21.93 -3.92 3.40
N SER A 374 -22.58 -4.88 4.05
CA SER A 374 -23.71 -4.64 4.94
C SER A 374 -23.33 -3.71 6.10
N ARG A 375 -24.11 -2.65 6.28
CA ARG A 375 -23.83 -1.63 7.27
C ARG A 375 -24.10 -2.09 8.70
N THR A 376 -23.34 -1.55 9.64
CA THR A 376 -23.62 -1.64 11.08
C THR A 376 -23.76 -0.25 11.68
N LYS A 377 -24.60 -0.09 12.69
CA LYS A 377 -24.78 1.19 13.38
C LYS A 377 -23.67 1.36 14.42
N ILE A 378 -22.91 2.45 14.34
CA ILE A 378 -21.82 2.76 15.27
C ILE A 378 -22.20 3.84 16.29
N TYR A 379 -23.13 4.74 15.93
CA TYR A 379 -23.72 5.69 16.85
C TYR A 379 -25.20 5.90 16.57
N SER A 380 -25.99 6.04 17.64
CA SER A 380 -27.42 6.30 17.52
C SER A 380 -27.74 7.76 17.20
N ASN A 381 -26.94 8.71 17.70
CA ASN A 381 -27.19 10.14 17.53
C ASN A 381 -25.92 10.99 17.65
N MET A 382 -25.53 11.60 16.53
CA MET A 382 -24.40 12.52 16.39
C MET A 382 -24.83 13.85 15.75
N LYS A 383 -26.08 14.29 15.97
CA LYS A 383 -26.62 15.54 15.42
C LYS A 383 -25.94 16.81 15.96
N HIS A 384 -25.24 16.69 17.09
CA HIS A 384 -24.49 17.78 17.72
C HIS A 384 -23.15 18.08 17.01
N LEU A 385 -22.76 17.23 16.05
CA LEU A 385 -21.60 17.44 15.20
C LEU A 385 -22.04 18.21 13.95
N ARG A 386 -21.29 19.23 13.56
CA ARG A 386 -21.52 19.97 12.32
C ARG A 386 -20.93 19.18 11.15
N GLU A 387 -19.63 18.95 11.20
CA GLU A 387 -18.82 18.41 10.13
C GLU A 387 -17.95 17.27 10.65
N ILE A 388 -17.74 16.25 9.81
CA ILE A 388 -16.89 15.08 10.10
C ILE A 388 -15.95 14.86 8.92
N THR A 389 -14.70 14.48 9.20
CA THR A 389 -13.72 14.08 8.17
C THR A 389 -12.81 13.00 8.71
N ALA A 390 -12.32 12.12 7.84
CA ALA A 390 -11.22 11.23 8.18
C ALA A 390 -9.90 12.04 8.18
N ILE A 391 -8.96 11.66 9.05
CA ILE A 391 -7.66 12.33 9.15
C ILE A 391 -6.50 11.32 9.05
N GLY A 392 -6.77 10.04 8.80
CA GLY A 392 -5.76 8.98 8.91
C GLY A 392 -5.36 8.72 10.36
N ASP A 393 -4.28 7.98 10.58
CA ASP A 393 -3.79 7.64 11.93
C ASP A 393 -3.07 8.84 12.57
N PHE A 394 -3.86 9.76 13.13
CA PHE A 394 -3.39 11.02 13.70
C PHE A 394 -2.72 10.80 15.06
N ASN A 395 -3.21 9.84 15.83
CA ASN A 395 -2.70 9.52 17.16
C ASN A 395 -1.55 8.48 17.16
N ARG A 396 -1.26 7.85 16.01
CA ARG A 396 -0.20 6.86 15.78
C ARG A 396 -0.41 5.54 16.55
N ASP A 397 -1.66 5.13 16.79
CA ASP A 397 -1.99 3.83 17.40
C ASP A 397 -2.24 2.72 16.36
N GLY A 398 -2.06 3.06 15.08
CA GLY A 398 -2.22 2.17 13.95
C GLY A 398 -3.62 2.18 13.34
N TYR A 399 -4.62 2.83 13.93
CA TYR A 399 -5.98 2.91 13.37
C TYR A 399 -6.26 4.31 12.80
N PRO A 400 -6.97 4.43 11.67
CA PRO A 400 -7.36 5.74 11.18
C PRO A 400 -8.38 6.40 12.11
N ASP A 401 -8.19 7.69 12.30
CA ASP A 401 -9.00 8.53 13.16
C ASP A 401 -9.97 9.41 12.35
N MET A 402 -10.98 9.91 13.06
CA MET A 402 -11.92 10.89 12.53
C MET A 402 -11.83 12.19 13.32
N LEU A 403 -11.95 13.32 12.64
CA LEU A 403 -12.17 14.62 13.26
C LEU A 403 -13.64 15.01 13.13
N ALA A 404 -14.16 15.68 14.15
CA ALA A 404 -15.46 16.32 14.06
C ALA A 404 -15.49 17.67 14.76
N SER A 405 -16.22 18.61 14.17
CA SER A 405 -16.52 19.90 14.80
C SER A 405 -17.89 19.86 15.48
N GLN A 406 -17.99 20.48 16.65
CA GLN A 406 -19.22 20.55 17.43
C GLN A 406 -20.01 21.82 17.11
N THR A 407 -21.31 21.68 16.83
CA THR A 407 -22.17 22.79 16.42
C THR A 407 -22.26 23.87 17.51
N SER A 408 -22.39 23.47 18.78
CA SER A 408 -22.74 24.40 19.88
C SER A 408 -21.62 25.37 20.27
N ASN A 409 -20.35 25.01 20.07
CA ASN A 409 -19.20 25.80 20.53
C ASN A 409 -18.06 25.88 19.50
N GLY A 410 -18.17 25.17 18.38
CA GLY A 410 -17.11 25.15 17.36
C GLY A 410 -15.83 24.47 17.83
N ASN A 411 -15.86 23.63 18.86
CA ASN A 411 -14.70 22.82 19.24
C ASN A 411 -14.47 21.70 18.20
N VAL A 412 -13.22 21.32 17.98
CA VAL A 412 -12.84 20.16 17.17
C VAL A 412 -12.33 19.05 18.06
N TYR A 413 -12.87 17.85 17.84
CA TYR A 413 -12.52 16.65 18.56
C TYR A 413 -11.95 15.59 17.63
N LEU A 414 -10.91 14.90 18.10
CA LEU A 414 -10.46 13.62 17.57
C LEU A 414 -11.35 12.51 18.11
N TYR A 415 -11.76 11.61 17.22
CA TYR A 415 -12.41 10.34 17.53
C TYR A 415 -11.41 9.23 17.15
N PRO A 416 -10.67 8.69 18.14
CA PRO A 416 -9.64 7.68 17.88
C PRO A 416 -10.23 6.42 17.27
N GLY A 417 -9.69 5.93 16.15
CA GLY A 417 -10.02 4.62 15.61
C GLY A 417 -9.66 3.51 16.60
N LYS A 418 -10.43 2.42 16.60
CA LYS A 418 -10.17 1.24 17.43
C LYS A 418 -10.55 -0.04 16.70
N LYS A 419 -9.90 -1.13 17.14
CA LYS A 419 -10.21 -2.50 16.70
C LYS A 419 -11.72 -2.76 16.73
N GLY A 420 -12.21 -3.43 15.69
CA GLY A 420 -13.62 -3.80 15.57
C GLY A 420 -14.50 -2.72 14.95
N ALA A 421 -13.92 -1.84 14.12
CA ALA A 421 -14.63 -0.82 13.35
C ALA A 421 -15.40 0.20 14.22
N LYS A 422 -14.76 0.69 15.30
CA LYS A 422 -15.36 1.62 16.27
C LYS A 422 -14.43 2.80 16.53
N PHE A 423 -15.01 3.85 17.12
CA PHE A 423 -14.24 4.96 17.65
C PHE A 423 -14.19 4.88 19.18
N GLY A 424 -13.04 5.23 19.75
CA GLY A 424 -12.83 5.34 21.19
C GLY A 424 -13.29 6.68 21.75
N THR A 425 -12.90 6.94 23.02
CA THR A 425 -13.20 8.20 23.70
C THR A 425 -12.62 9.39 22.95
N ARG A 426 -13.48 10.35 22.60
CA ARG A 426 -13.08 11.56 21.88
C ARG A 426 -12.11 12.42 22.69
N LYS A 427 -11.18 13.08 22.01
CA LYS A 427 -10.21 14.02 22.60
C LYS A 427 -10.38 15.41 21.99
N LEU A 428 -10.38 16.45 22.82
CA LEU A 428 -10.42 17.83 22.35
C LEU A 428 -9.09 18.19 21.69
N LEU A 429 -9.11 18.62 20.42
CA LEU A 429 -7.92 19.07 19.70
C LEU A 429 -7.83 20.59 19.57
N ALA A 430 -8.98 21.26 19.40
CA ALA A 430 -9.00 22.72 19.27
C ALA A 430 -10.27 23.32 19.86
N LYS A 431 -10.11 24.45 20.58
CA LYS A 431 -11.19 25.18 21.26
C LYS A 431 -11.70 26.33 20.40
N GLY A 432 -13.03 26.46 20.28
CA GLY A 432 -13.74 27.64 19.78
C GLY A 432 -13.46 28.03 18.32
N ASN A 433 -14.35 28.82 17.70
CA ASN A 433 -14.10 29.46 16.40
C ASN A 433 -13.73 28.53 15.24
N TRP A 434 -14.19 27.27 15.22
CA TRP A 434 -14.14 26.44 13.99
C TRP A 434 -15.44 26.46 13.20
N ASN A 435 -16.50 27.08 13.73
CA ASN A 435 -17.76 27.31 13.02
C ASN A 435 -17.66 28.41 11.94
N ASN A 436 -16.62 29.25 11.98
CA ASN A 436 -16.36 30.27 10.97
C ASN A 436 -15.59 29.77 9.73
N ARG A 437 -15.44 28.43 9.58
CA ARG A 437 -14.78 27.76 8.46
C ARG A 437 -15.84 27.13 7.57
N SER A 438 -15.63 27.15 6.25
CA SER A 438 -16.60 26.57 5.30
C SER A 438 -16.51 25.07 5.27
N GLU A 439 -15.27 24.57 5.20
CA GLU A 439 -14.96 23.18 4.93
C GLU A 439 -13.63 22.84 5.63
N PHE A 440 -13.51 21.63 6.16
CA PHE A 440 -12.22 21.05 6.50
C PHE A 440 -12.15 19.57 6.11
N THR A 441 -10.98 19.15 5.66
CA THR A 441 -10.74 17.80 5.16
C THR A 441 -9.36 17.33 5.61
N GLY A 442 -9.24 16.04 5.93
CA GLY A 442 -7.92 15.43 6.06
C GLY A 442 -7.17 15.55 4.73
N ALA A 443 -5.86 15.74 4.80
CA ALA A 443 -5.02 15.90 3.62
C ALA A 443 -3.83 14.94 3.62
N GLY A 444 -3.93 13.84 4.38
CA GLY A 444 -2.79 12.95 4.58
C GLY A 444 -1.61 13.67 5.24
N ASP A 445 -0.41 13.13 5.08
CA ASP A 445 0.84 13.85 5.39
C ASP A 445 1.17 14.75 4.19
N PHE A 446 0.60 15.97 4.18
CA PHE A 446 0.73 16.88 3.06
C PHE A 446 2.17 17.39 2.98
N ASN A 447 2.76 17.79 4.10
CA ASN A 447 4.09 18.41 4.16
C ASN A 447 5.27 17.43 4.32
N ARG A 448 5.00 16.12 4.43
CA ARG A 448 5.97 15.05 4.62
C ARG A 448 6.77 15.14 5.93
N ASP A 449 6.18 15.68 6.99
CA ASP A 449 6.80 15.71 8.32
C ASP A 449 6.48 14.45 9.16
N GLY A 450 5.75 13.50 8.58
CA GLY A 450 5.35 12.24 9.18
C GLY A 450 4.09 12.34 10.03
N TYR A 451 3.44 13.50 10.11
CA TYR A 451 2.15 13.67 10.78
C TYR A 451 1.02 13.87 9.78
N GLN A 452 -0.19 13.47 10.17
CA GLN A 452 -1.37 13.72 9.35
C GLN A 452 -1.79 15.18 9.50
N ASP A 453 -2.08 15.80 8.36
CA ASP A 453 -2.39 17.21 8.22
C ASP A 453 -3.87 17.43 7.89
N LEU A 454 -4.36 18.61 8.27
CA LEU A 454 -5.71 19.07 7.95
C LEU A 454 -5.66 20.26 7.01
N VAL A 455 -6.48 20.25 5.96
CA VAL A 455 -6.73 21.43 5.13
C VAL A 455 -8.07 22.04 5.50
N VAL A 456 -8.07 23.36 5.65
CA VAL A 456 -9.24 24.15 6.03
C VAL A 456 -9.45 25.27 5.04
N LYS A 457 -10.69 25.44 4.60
CA LYS A 457 -11.13 26.59 3.81
C LYS A 457 -11.84 27.61 4.70
N LEU A 458 -11.44 28.87 4.60
CA LEU A 458 -12.09 29.95 5.37
C LEU A 458 -13.37 30.43 4.69
N ASN A 459 -14.42 30.70 5.49
CA ASN A 459 -15.67 31.28 4.98
C ASN A 459 -15.47 32.68 4.39
N SER A 460 -14.70 33.53 5.07
CA SER A 460 -14.59 34.96 4.76
C SER A 460 -13.83 35.23 3.46
N THR A 461 -12.75 34.49 3.20
CA THR A 461 -11.86 34.76 2.05
C THR A 461 -11.89 33.68 0.98
N GLY A 462 -12.31 32.47 1.33
CA GLY A 462 -12.14 31.28 0.50
C GLY A 462 -10.72 30.72 0.49
N ASP A 463 -9.80 31.28 1.27
CA ASP A 463 -8.41 30.81 1.33
C ASP A 463 -8.30 29.40 1.93
N LEU A 464 -7.34 28.64 1.41
CA LEU A 464 -6.96 27.33 1.91
C LEU A 464 -5.77 27.45 2.87
N TYR A 465 -5.91 26.87 4.05
CA TYR A 465 -4.85 26.78 5.05
C TYR A 465 -4.57 25.33 5.40
N LEU A 466 -3.29 24.98 5.41
CA LEU A 466 -2.80 23.76 6.02
C LEU A 466 -2.66 23.98 7.52
N TYR A 467 -3.13 23.03 8.30
CA TYR A 467 -2.87 22.89 9.73
C TYR A 467 -1.97 21.67 9.89
N PRO A 468 -0.63 21.88 9.96
CA PRO A 468 0.30 20.77 10.04
C PRO A 468 0.09 19.97 11.32
N GLY A 469 0.12 18.64 11.23
CA GLY A 469 -0.01 17.75 12.35
C GLY A 469 1.17 17.86 13.32
N LYS A 470 0.91 17.50 14.58
CA LYS A 470 1.92 17.21 15.59
C LYS A 470 1.32 16.24 16.61
N SER A 471 2.16 15.71 17.50
CA SER A 471 1.68 14.92 18.63
C SER A 471 0.61 15.69 19.41
N GLY A 472 -0.61 15.12 19.45
CA GLY A 472 -1.74 15.66 20.21
C GLY A 472 -2.42 16.90 19.64
N GLY A 473 -2.12 17.36 18.42
CA GLY A 473 -2.81 18.52 17.84
C GLY A 473 -2.17 19.07 16.56
N PHE A 474 -2.33 20.37 16.31
CA PHE A 474 -1.82 21.02 15.11
C PHE A 474 -0.77 22.09 15.43
N LYS A 475 0.15 22.33 14.50
CA LYS A 475 1.06 23.47 14.47
C LYS A 475 0.33 24.73 13.99
N THR A 476 1.03 25.84 13.96
CA THR A 476 0.53 27.09 13.36
C THR A 476 0.16 26.84 11.90
N ARG A 477 -1.03 27.31 11.51
CA ARG A 477 -1.54 27.15 10.15
C ARG A 477 -0.70 27.94 9.15
N VAL A 478 -0.58 27.43 7.93
CA VAL A 478 0.10 28.08 6.81
C VAL A 478 -0.88 28.21 5.64
N LYS A 479 -0.91 29.36 4.98
CA LYS A 479 -1.73 29.53 3.77
C LYS A 479 -1.10 28.72 2.64
N ILE A 480 -1.89 27.84 2.02
CA ILE A 480 -1.41 26.96 0.94
C ILE A 480 -2.02 27.29 -0.42
N GLY A 481 -3.03 28.15 -0.47
CA GLY A 481 -3.64 28.55 -1.73
C GLY A 481 -4.97 29.25 -1.55
N SER A 482 -5.73 29.32 -2.65
CA SER A 482 -7.09 29.86 -2.69
C SER A 482 -8.07 28.78 -3.13
N GLY A 483 -9.17 28.65 -2.41
CA GLY A 483 -10.33 27.82 -2.74
C GLY A 483 -11.54 28.65 -3.15
N ARG A 484 -11.34 29.93 -3.53
CA ARG A 484 -12.42 30.81 -3.99
C ARG A 484 -13.05 30.23 -5.26
N GLY A 485 -14.38 30.14 -5.28
CA GLY A 485 -15.13 29.54 -6.39
C GLY A 485 -15.10 28.00 -6.41
N LEU A 486 -14.42 27.35 -5.47
CA LEU A 486 -14.43 25.90 -5.28
C LEU A 486 -15.39 25.52 -4.16
N ARG A 487 -15.94 24.31 -4.22
CA ARG A 487 -16.72 23.67 -3.16
C ARG A 487 -16.31 22.20 -3.03
N ASP A 488 -16.66 21.59 -1.91
CA ASP A 488 -16.40 20.18 -1.63
C ASP A 488 -14.90 19.85 -1.76
N VAL A 489 -14.04 20.67 -1.14
CA VAL A 489 -12.58 20.45 -1.10
C VAL A 489 -12.29 19.23 -0.25
N THR A 490 -11.59 18.26 -0.83
CA THR A 490 -11.31 16.99 -0.17
C THR A 490 -9.93 16.45 -0.53
N GLY A 491 -9.20 15.91 0.44
CA GLY A 491 -7.98 15.16 0.14
C GLY A 491 -8.30 13.89 -0.64
N ILE A 492 -7.41 13.48 -1.54
CA ILE A 492 -7.58 12.22 -2.29
C ILE A 492 -6.34 11.32 -2.25
N GLY A 493 -5.29 11.74 -1.55
CA GLY A 493 -3.98 11.10 -1.63
C GLY A 493 -3.15 11.70 -2.77
N ASP A 494 -2.04 11.06 -3.07
CA ASP A 494 -1.14 11.43 -4.17
C ASP A 494 -1.76 10.94 -5.49
N PHE A 495 -2.49 11.83 -6.18
CA PHE A 495 -3.25 11.47 -7.37
C PHE A 495 -2.32 11.32 -8.56
N ASP A 496 -1.42 12.28 -8.77
CA ASP A 496 -0.51 12.31 -9.92
C ASP A 496 0.82 11.59 -9.73
N ARG A 497 1.06 11.05 -8.52
CA ARG A 497 2.27 10.31 -8.13
C ARG A 497 3.54 11.17 -8.17
N ASP A 498 3.43 12.47 -7.95
CA ASP A 498 4.60 13.32 -7.68
C ASP A 498 5.14 13.13 -6.25
N GLY A 499 4.41 12.37 -5.44
CA GLY A 499 4.77 11.97 -4.09
C GLY A 499 4.21 12.91 -3.01
N PHE A 500 3.50 13.98 -3.36
CA PHE A 500 2.82 14.84 -2.40
C PHE A 500 1.34 14.53 -2.37
N THR A 501 0.68 14.79 -1.25
CA THR A 501 -0.76 14.58 -1.18
C THR A 501 -1.48 15.69 -1.95
N ASP A 502 -2.43 15.29 -2.79
CA ASP A 502 -3.30 16.18 -3.54
C ASP A 502 -4.68 16.33 -2.89
N LEU A 503 -5.37 17.39 -3.31
CA LEU A 503 -6.78 17.59 -3.04
C LEU A 503 -7.57 17.58 -4.36
N VAL A 504 -8.86 17.29 -4.27
CA VAL A 504 -9.81 17.58 -5.34
C VAL A 504 -10.90 18.52 -4.83
N ALA A 505 -11.49 19.29 -5.73
CA ALA A 505 -12.60 20.17 -5.42
C ALA A 505 -13.49 20.34 -6.66
N VAL A 506 -14.75 20.74 -6.45
CA VAL A 506 -15.66 21.05 -7.55
C VAL A 506 -15.66 22.55 -7.79
N HIS A 507 -15.38 22.97 -9.02
CA HIS A 507 -15.57 24.35 -9.44
C HIS A 507 -17.07 24.68 -9.45
N ALA A 508 -17.49 25.64 -8.63
CA ALA A 508 -18.89 25.81 -8.24
C ALA A 508 -19.82 26.16 -9.42
N SER A 509 -19.37 27.04 -10.33
CA SER A 509 -20.19 27.51 -11.46
C SER A 509 -20.25 26.51 -12.62
N THR A 510 -19.12 25.88 -12.96
CA THR A 510 -19.03 24.96 -14.10
C THR A 510 -19.37 23.52 -13.73
N GLY A 511 -19.17 23.13 -12.47
CA GLY A 511 -19.24 21.74 -12.02
C GLY A 511 -18.12 20.87 -12.57
N TYR A 512 -16.96 21.46 -12.85
CA TYR A 512 -15.74 20.71 -13.17
C TYR A 512 -15.14 20.14 -11.88
N LEU A 513 -14.64 18.91 -11.94
CA LEU A 513 -13.77 18.37 -10.90
C LEU A 513 -12.35 18.85 -11.18
N MET A 514 -11.78 19.56 -10.20
CA MET A 514 -10.44 20.12 -10.24
C MET A 514 -9.53 19.29 -9.32
N LEU A 515 -8.35 18.92 -9.81
CA LEU A 515 -7.24 18.45 -9.01
C LEU A 515 -6.41 19.66 -8.58
N LEU A 516 -6.19 19.78 -7.29
CA LEU A 516 -5.35 20.79 -6.64
C LEU A 516 -4.05 20.09 -6.25
N ARG A 517 -3.01 20.25 -7.08
CA ARG A 517 -1.74 19.54 -6.93
C ARG A 517 -0.93 20.09 -5.78
N GLY A 518 -0.63 19.25 -4.80
CA GLY A 518 0.25 19.59 -3.68
C GLY A 518 1.72 19.54 -4.10
N ASN A 519 2.59 20.24 -3.37
CA ASN A 519 4.05 20.04 -3.48
C ASN A 519 4.73 19.97 -2.11
N GLY A 520 3.94 19.70 -1.07
CA GLY A 520 4.35 19.70 0.33
C GLY A 520 4.51 21.06 0.98
N LYS A 521 4.31 22.16 0.23
CA LYS A 521 4.31 23.52 0.78
C LYS A 521 3.03 24.26 0.46
N ILE A 522 2.58 24.21 -0.79
CA ILE A 522 1.41 24.90 -1.30
C ILE A 522 0.64 23.99 -2.27
N ILE A 523 -0.55 24.44 -2.66
CA ILE A 523 -1.21 23.98 -3.89
C ILE A 523 -0.50 24.67 -5.05
N ALA A 524 0.32 23.92 -5.80
CA ALA A 524 1.16 24.46 -6.86
C ALA A 524 0.37 24.80 -8.12
N THR A 525 -0.56 23.92 -8.51
CA THR A 525 -1.40 24.09 -9.70
C THR A 525 -2.79 23.52 -9.49
N SER A 526 -3.75 24.00 -10.28
CA SER A 526 -5.13 23.50 -10.30
C SER A 526 -5.49 23.09 -11.73
N VAL A 527 -5.83 21.83 -11.96
CA VAL A 527 -6.13 21.29 -13.29
C VAL A 527 -7.48 20.59 -13.31
N ARG A 528 -8.21 20.72 -14.42
CA ARG A 528 -9.49 20.00 -14.58
C ARG A 528 -9.21 18.52 -14.87
N ILE A 529 -9.81 17.64 -14.07
CA ILE A 529 -9.69 16.18 -14.22
C ILE A 529 -10.99 15.49 -14.62
N SER A 530 -12.14 16.18 -14.51
CA SER A 530 -13.43 15.65 -14.94
C SER A 530 -14.51 16.72 -15.08
N THR A 531 -15.65 16.36 -15.67
CA THR A 531 -16.85 17.20 -15.83
C THR A 531 -18.08 16.52 -15.20
N GLY A 532 -19.22 17.23 -15.11
CA GLY A 532 -20.48 16.64 -14.63
C GLY A 532 -20.65 16.58 -13.10
N TYR A 533 -19.87 17.34 -12.34
CA TYR A 533 -19.92 17.36 -10.88
C TYR A 533 -20.89 18.41 -10.30
N LYS A 534 -21.76 19.05 -11.11
CA LYS A 534 -22.83 19.95 -10.60
C LYS A 534 -23.75 19.23 -9.60
N GLY A 535 -24.14 17.99 -9.89
CA GLY A 535 -24.98 17.14 -9.03
C GLY A 535 -24.22 16.12 -8.18
N ARG A 536 -22.90 16.28 -8.02
CA ARG A 536 -22.05 15.31 -7.32
C ARG A 536 -21.23 15.98 -6.22
N THR A 537 -20.87 15.18 -5.23
CA THR A 537 -19.97 15.56 -4.13
C THR A 537 -18.85 14.53 -4.09
N PRO A 538 -17.59 14.92 -4.36
CA PRO A 538 -16.43 14.06 -4.13
C PRO A 538 -16.24 13.84 -2.63
N LEU A 539 -15.59 12.74 -2.26
CA LEU A 539 -15.36 12.35 -0.88
C LEU A 539 -13.86 12.11 -0.66
N PHE A 540 -13.39 12.41 0.56
CA PHE A 540 -12.15 11.88 1.12
C PHE A 540 -12.37 10.40 1.35
#